data_AF-A0A168DPX5-F1
#
_entry.id   AF-A0A168DPX5-F1
#
_cell.length_a   1.000
_cell.length_b   1.000
_cell.length_c   1.000
_cell.angle_alpha   90.00
_cell.angle_beta   90.00
_cell.angle_gamma   90.00
#
_symmetry.space_group_name_H-M   'P 1'
#
loop_
_entity.id
_entity.type
_entity.pdbx_description
1 polymer ?
#
loop_
_entity_poly.entity_id
_entity_poly.type
_entity_poly.pdbx_seq_one_letter_code
_entity_poly.pdbx_strand_id
1 'polypeptide(L)'
;MKLTYDALFWGREKTEGGAQRPALIVMEEAHRYLSGDSKGLATEIANKIAKEGRKYGIGGMVVSQRPSEVDETILAQCGTIFALRLANPQDRQRVQGALPDGLSTLLDALPTLRTGEAIVMGEAAKLPMRCRIKLPRKDQRPDSEDPDVTERWTALPVDESYERVVASWRAQSPRAIVNRINFQRQEVEDMDREQVASSNVRSIGYDEPSQTLEVEFHSGAIYQYFNVSQLIYDQLMAAPSKGRFLNYEIKNAYPYSRVG
;
A
#
# COMPACT_ATOMS: atom_id res chain seq x y z
N MET A 1 8.65 -1.28 -18.65
CA MET A 1 9.31 -2.29 -19.51
C MET A 1 9.10 -2.04 -21.00
N LYS A 2 7.86 -2.08 -21.53
CA LYS A 2 7.58 -1.87 -22.97
C LYS A 2 8.17 -0.60 -23.56
N LEU A 3 7.90 0.55 -22.92
CA LEU A 3 8.41 1.85 -23.38
C LEU A 3 9.94 1.87 -23.46
N THR A 4 10.62 1.30 -22.46
CA THR A 4 12.08 1.19 -22.43
C THR A 4 12.60 0.29 -23.55
N TYR A 5 11.95 -0.85 -23.79
CA TYR A 5 12.29 -1.74 -24.90
C TYR A 5 12.15 -1.03 -26.25
N ASP A 6 10.98 -0.44 -26.52
CA ASP A 6 10.70 0.24 -27.78
C ASP A 6 11.65 1.42 -28.01
N ALA A 7 11.94 2.22 -26.97
CA ALA A 7 12.87 3.34 -27.06
C ALA A 7 14.28 2.90 -27.45
N LEU A 8 14.79 1.82 -26.85
CA LEU A 8 16.14 1.31 -27.16
C LEU A 8 16.18 0.53 -28.48
N PHE A 9 15.09 -0.14 -28.86
CA PHE A 9 14.94 -0.81 -30.15
C PHE A 9 14.97 0.20 -31.32
N TRP A 10 14.11 1.23 -31.26
CA TRP A 10 14.04 2.26 -32.31
C TRP A 10 15.20 3.25 -32.24
N GLY A 11 15.78 3.43 -31.06
CA GLY A 11 16.95 4.28 -30.82
C GLY A 11 18.29 3.64 -31.21
N ARG A 12 18.33 2.43 -31.77
CA ARG A 12 19.57 1.66 -32.00
C ARG A 12 20.64 2.35 -32.86
N GLU A 13 20.26 3.31 -33.70
CA GLU A 13 21.17 4.11 -34.54
C GLU A 13 21.49 5.50 -33.94
N LYS A 14 20.95 5.81 -32.76
CA LYS A 14 21.13 7.08 -32.07
C LYS A 14 22.20 6.96 -30.99
N THR A 15 22.83 8.08 -30.66
CA THR A 15 23.87 8.15 -29.61
C THR A 15 23.32 7.83 -28.20
N GLU A 16 22.02 8.03 -28.03
CA GLU A 16 21.26 7.74 -26.82
C GLU A 16 20.75 6.28 -26.77
N GLY A 17 20.92 5.53 -27.87
CA GLY A 17 20.47 4.15 -28.00
C GLY A 17 21.27 3.16 -27.17
N GLY A 18 20.71 1.96 -27.00
CA GLY A 18 21.26 0.94 -26.10
C GLY A 18 22.63 0.39 -26.51
N ALA A 19 23.05 0.55 -27.77
CA ALA A 19 24.39 0.20 -28.22
C ALA A 19 25.50 1.01 -27.49
N GLN A 20 25.23 2.28 -27.19
CA GLN A 20 26.15 3.16 -26.45
C GLN A 20 25.76 3.32 -24.98
N ARG A 21 24.48 3.12 -24.65
CA ARG A 21 23.92 3.29 -23.31
C ARG A 21 23.10 2.06 -22.91
N PRO A 22 23.76 0.92 -22.61
CA PRO A 22 23.05 -0.30 -22.28
C PRO A 22 22.25 -0.14 -20.99
N ALA A 23 21.10 -0.80 -20.93
CA ALA A 23 20.19 -0.75 -19.78
C ALA A 23 19.92 -2.16 -19.26
N LEU A 24 19.91 -2.31 -17.94
CA LEU A 24 19.47 -3.53 -17.26
C LEU A 24 18.10 -3.29 -16.64
N ILE A 25 17.10 -4.08 -17.06
CA ILE A 25 15.76 -4.05 -16.48
C ILE A 25 15.69 -5.14 -15.41
N VAL A 26 15.55 -4.73 -14.15
CA VAL A 26 15.36 -5.64 -13.00
C VAL A 26 13.85 -5.86 -12.78
N MET A 27 13.44 -7.12 -12.82
CA MET A 27 12.06 -7.58 -12.71
C MET A 27 11.89 -8.30 -11.37
N GLU A 28 11.61 -7.51 -10.33
CA GLU A 28 11.28 -8.01 -8.99
C GLU A 28 9.94 -8.75 -8.99
N GLU A 29 9.80 -9.71 -8.08
CA GLU A 29 8.58 -10.49 -7.87
C GLU A 29 7.99 -11.12 -9.15
N ALA A 30 8.88 -11.55 -10.05
CA ALA A 30 8.54 -11.88 -11.44
C ALA A 30 7.46 -12.96 -11.58
N HIS A 31 7.37 -13.92 -10.64
CA HIS A 31 6.33 -14.95 -10.65
C HIS A 31 4.90 -14.38 -10.63
N ARG A 32 4.69 -13.15 -10.16
CA ARG A 32 3.36 -12.52 -10.12
C ARG A 32 2.82 -12.10 -11.48
N TYR A 33 3.69 -11.88 -12.47
CA TYR A 33 3.30 -11.29 -13.76
C TYR A 33 4.03 -11.86 -14.99
N LEU A 34 5.01 -12.73 -14.80
CA LEU A 34 5.74 -13.44 -15.87
C LEU A 34 5.48 -14.94 -15.82
N SER A 35 4.24 -15.37 -15.64
CA SER A 35 3.88 -16.79 -15.61
C SER A 35 3.55 -17.34 -16.99
N GLY A 36 3.83 -18.62 -17.23
CA GLY A 36 3.60 -19.27 -18.54
C GLY A 36 2.13 -19.28 -18.98
N ASP A 37 1.19 -19.29 -18.03
CA ASP A 37 -0.24 -19.25 -18.31
C ASP A 37 -0.76 -17.82 -18.60
N SER A 38 0.03 -16.80 -18.24
CA SER A 38 -0.36 -15.41 -18.42
C SER A 38 0.01 -14.90 -19.81
N LYS A 39 -0.99 -14.70 -20.68
CA LYS A 39 -0.84 -13.91 -21.92
C LYS A 39 -0.86 -12.40 -21.63
N GLY A 40 -0.07 -11.99 -20.65
CA GLY A 40 0.07 -10.59 -20.27
C GLY A 40 1.10 -9.87 -21.13
N LEU A 41 0.91 -8.57 -21.33
CA LEU A 41 1.87 -7.71 -22.01
C LEU A 41 3.27 -7.78 -21.38
N ALA A 42 3.36 -7.95 -20.06
CA ALA A 42 4.62 -8.09 -19.36
C ALA A 42 5.39 -9.35 -19.80
N THR A 43 4.73 -10.50 -19.84
CA THR A 43 5.30 -11.78 -20.31
C THR A 43 5.78 -11.70 -21.74
N GLU A 44 5.01 -11.07 -22.63
CA GLU A 44 5.39 -10.87 -24.04
C GLU A 44 6.65 -10.01 -24.18
N ILE A 45 6.72 -8.89 -23.47
CA ILE A 45 7.88 -7.98 -23.56
C ILE A 45 9.10 -8.61 -22.87
N ALA A 46 8.94 -9.28 -21.74
CA ALA A 46 10.04 -9.99 -21.09
C ALA A 46 10.60 -11.10 -21.98
N ASN A 47 9.74 -11.85 -22.68
CA ASN A 47 10.17 -12.81 -23.70
C ASN A 47 10.95 -12.16 -24.85
N LYS A 48 10.53 -11.00 -25.34
CA LYS A 48 11.27 -10.23 -26.36
C LYS A 48 12.62 -9.77 -25.84
N ILE A 49 12.69 -9.23 -24.62
CA ILE A 49 13.96 -8.83 -23.99
C ILE A 49 14.88 -10.05 -23.85
N ALA A 50 14.37 -11.19 -23.38
CA ALA A 50 15.16 -12.39 -23.19
C ALA A 50 15.72 -12.95 -24.52
N LYS A 51 14.94 -12.95 -25.59
CA LYS A 51 15.34 -13.48 -26.91
C LYS A 51 16.19 -12.52 -27.74
N GLU A 52 15.91 -11.22 -27.67
CA GLU A 52 16.44 -10.23 -28.62
C GLU A 52 17.13 -9.04 -27.95
N GLY A 53 16.93 -8.82 -26.66
CA GLY A 53 17.41 -7.63 -25.94
C GLY A 53 18.91 -7.38 -26.07
N ARG A 54 19.72 -8.46 -26.10
CA ARG A 54 21.18 -8.38 -26.31
C ARG A 54 21.56 -7.61 -27.58
N LYS A 55 20.77 -7.72 -28.67
CA LYS A 55 21.03 -7.02 -29.94
C LYS A 55 20.87 -5.50 -29.81
N TYR A 56 20.09 -5.05 -28.82
CA TYR A 56 19.72 -3.65 -28.62
C TYR A 56 20.33 -3.06 -27.35
N GLY A 57 21.27 -3.76 -26.70
CA GLY A 57 21.88 -3.30 -25.44
C GLY A 57 20.92 -3.31 -24.25
N ILE A 58 19.91 -4.18 -24.28
CA ILE A 58 18.92 -4.33 -23.20
C ILE A 58 19.13 -5.67 -22.51
N GLY A 59 19.53 -5.62 -21.24
CA GLY A 59 19.57 -6.79 -20.37
C GLY A 59 18.29 -6.93 -19.56
N GLY A 60 17.90 -8.17 -19.26
CA GLY A 60 16.86 -8.48 -18.28
C GLY A 60 17.45 -9.22 -17.08
N MET A 61 17.04 -8.86 -15.87
CA MET A 61 17.31 -9.60 -14.65
C MET A 61 15.97 -9.99 -14.02
N VAL A 62 15.73 -11.29 -13.88
CA VAL A 62 14.51 -11.83 -13.28
C VAL A 62 14.82 -12.18 -11.83
N VAL A 63 14.05 -11.62 -10.89
CA VAL A 63 14.15 -11.91 -9.46
C VAL A 63 12.83 -12.50 -8.99
N SER A 64 12.88 -13.69 -8.39
CA SER A 64 11.69 -14.41 -7.91
C SER A 64 12.04 -15.42 -6.83
N GLN A 65 11.16 -15.57 -5.83
CA GLN A 65 11.21 -16.66 -4.86
C GLN A 65 10.62 -17.99 -5.36
N ARG A 66 9.85 -17.95 -6.46
CA ARG A 66 9.19 -19.12 -7.06
C ARG A 66 9.57 -19.24 -8.54
N PRO A 67 10.77 -19.73 -8.87
CA PRO A 67 11.17 -19.92 -10.26
C PRO A 67 10.22 -20.86 -11.03
N SER A 68 9.62 -21.85 -10.38
CA SER A 68 8.65 -22.76 -11.03
C SER A 68 7.44 -22.06 -11.64
N GLU A 69 7.03 -20.92 -11.08
CA GLU A 69 5.90 -20.10 -11.57
C GLU A 69 6.28 -19.13 -12.68
N VAL A 70 7.57 -18.94 -12.97
CA VAL A 70 8.05 -18.08 -14.06
C VAL A 70 8.05 -18.84 -15.38
N ASP A 71 7.73 -18.15 -16.48
CA ASP A 71 7.75 -18.68 -17.84
C ASP A 71 9.08 -19.38 -18.19
N GLU A 72 8.97 -20.55 -18.82
CA GLU A 72 10.11 -21.43 -19.12
C GLU A 72 11.06 -20.79 -20.11
N THR A 73 10.49 -20.11 -21.11
CA THR A 73 11.25 -19.51 -22.18
C THR A 73 12.10 -18.37 -21.63
N ILE A 74 11.56 -17.59 -20.70
CA ILE A 74 12.33 -16.52 -20.05
C ILE A 74 13.50 -17.11 -19.25
N LEU A 75 13.25 -18.12 -18.41
CA LEU A 75 14.30 -18.75 -17.58
C LEU A 75 15.38 -19.44 -18.41
N ALA A 76 15.00 -20.16 -19.47
CA ALA A 76 15.93 -20.85 -20.36
C ALA A 76 16.85 -19.90 -21.16
N GLN A 77 16.46 -18.62 -21.28
CA GLN A 77 17.28 -17.58 -21.92
C GLN A 77 18.16 -16.81 -20.92
N CYS A 78 18.07 -17.10 -19.62
CA CYS A 78 18.94 -16.48 -18.62
C CYS A 78 20.37 -17.02 -18.75
N GLY A 79 21.26 -16.24 -19.37
CA GLY A 79 22.68 -16.61 -19.52
C GLY A 79 23.47 -16.65 -18.20
N THR A 80 22.96 -16.09 -17.11
CA THR A 80 23.57 -16.15 -15.77
C THR A 80 22.49 -16.40 -14.73
N ILE A 81 22.75 -17.33 -13.81
CA ILE A 81 21.84 -17.70 -12.73
C ILE A 81 22.55 -17.52 -11.38
N PHE A 82 21.91 -16.76 -10.50
CA PHE A 82 22.25 -16.65 -9.08
C PHE A 82 21.22 -17.45 -8.29
N ALA A 83 21.52 -18.72 -7.99
CA ALA A 83 20.61 -19.59 -7.26
C ALA A 83 20.88 -19.48 -5.75
N LEU A 84 19.96 -18.82 -5.03
CA LEU A 84 19.97 -18.76 -3.56
C LEU A 84 19.28 -20.01 -2.97
N ARG A 85 19.11 -20.05 -1.65
CA ARG A 85 18.47 -21.17 -0.96
C ARG A 85 17.08 -21.47 -1.54
N LEU A 86 16.92 -22.68 -2.11
CA LEU A 86 15.65 -23.20 -2.63
C LEU A 86 15.30 -24.54 -1.98
N ALA A 87 14.29 -24.53 -1.09
CA ALA A 87 13.84 -25.72 -0.37
C ALA A 87 12.85 -26.58 -1.16
N ASN A 88 12.05 -25.96 -2.03
CA ASN A 88 11.05 -26.65 -2.84
C ASN A 88 11.71 -27.47 -3.97
N PRO A 89 11.44 -28.79 -4.08
CA PRO A 89 11.96 -29.62 -5.16
C PRO A 89 11.56 -29.16 -6.57
N GLN A 90 10.33 -28.64 -6.75
CA GLN A 90 9.86 -28.18 -8.06
C GLN A 90 10.65 -26.96 -8.54
N ASP A 91 10.95 -26.03 -7.63
CA ASP A 91 11.77 -24.84 -7.92
C ASP A 91 13.23 -25.23 -8.25
N ARG A 92 13.79 -26.21 -7.55
CA ARG A 92 15.12 -26.74 -7.88
C ARG A 92 15.14 -27.40 -9.26
N GLN A 93 14.16 -28.24 -9.56
CA GLN A 93 14.05 -28.88 -10.87
C GLN A 93 13.87 -27.86 -11.99
N ARG A 94 13.13 -26.79 -11.73
CA ARG A 94 12.96 -25.68 -12.67
C ARG A 94 14.29 -25.00 -13.01
N VAL A 95 15.07 -24.64 -11.97
CA VAL A 95 16.38 -24.02 -12.16
C VAL A 95 17.35 -24.99 -12.83
N GLN A 96 17.28 -26.28 -12.49
CA GLN A 96 18.08 -27.33 -13.13
C GLN A 96 17.79 -27.47 -14.63
N GLY A 97 16.52 -27.41 -15.03
CA GLY A 97 16.12 -27.48 -16.44
C GLY A 97 16.58 -26.28 -17.28
N ALA A 98 16.88 -25.14 -16.65
CA ALA A 98 17.43 -23.97 -17.33
C ALA A 98 18.96 -23.99 -17.49
N LEU A 99 19.65 -25.00 -16.95
CA LEU A 99 21.10 -25.09 -16.90
C LEU A 99 21.65 -26.18 -17.83
N PRO A 100 22.89 -26.02 -18.35
CA PRO A 100 23.57 -27.08 -19.10
C PRO A 100 23.80 -28.35 -18.26
N ASP A 101 23.87 -29.50 -18.94
CA ASP A 101 24.06 -30.81 -18.31
C ASP A 101 25.35 -30.87 -17.46
N GLY A 102 25.27 -31.54 -16.30
CA GLY A 102 26.42 -31.80 -15.41
C GLY A 102 26.51 -30.91 -14.16
N LEU A 103 25.58 -29.96 -13.96
CA LEU A 103 25.55 -29.08 -12.79
C LEU A 103 24.61 -29.55 -11.66
N SER A 104 23.96 -30.70 -11.83
CA SER A 104 22.96 -31.25 -10.90
C SER A 104 23.49 -31.38 -9.47
N THR A 105 24.71 -31.90 -9.29
CA THR A 105 25.32 -32.11 -7.96
C THR A 105 25.51 -30.82 -7.17
N LEU A 106 25.71 -29.69 -7.85
CA LEU A 106 25.80 -28.39 -7.16
C LEU A 106 24.43 -27.91 -6.70
N LEU A 107 23.38 -28.19 -7.48
CA LEU A 107 22.01 -27.80 -7.14
C LEU A 107 21.44 -28.59 -5.96
N ASP A 108 21.95 -29.80 -5.70
CA ASP A 108 21.61 -30.57 -4.50
C ASP A 108 21.98 -29.84 -3.20
N ALA A 109 22.94 -28.91 -3.26
CA ALA A 109 23.33 -28.09 -2.11
C ALA A 109 22.38 -26.91 -1.86
N LEU A 110 21.50 -26.54 -2.81
CA LEU A 110 20.60 -25.38 -2.70
C LEU A 110 19.75 -25.37 -1.41
N PRO A 111 19.18 -26.49 -0.92
CA PRO A 111 18.39 -26.49 0.31
C PRO A 111 19.23 -26.16 1.56
N THR A 112 20.54 -26.43 1.51
CA THR A 112 21.47 -26.30 2.65
C THR A 112 22.17 -24.94 2.71
N LEU A 113 21.99 -24.09 1.69
CA LEU A 113 22.60 -22.76 1.66
C LEU A 113 22.11 -21.91 2.84
N ARG A 114 23.00 -21.11 3.42
CA ARG A 114 22.62 -20.14 4.46
C ARG A 114 22.11 -18.85 3.82
N THR A 115 21.42 -18.02 4.60
CA THR A 115 21.05 -16.66 4.17
C THR A 115 22.28 -15.89 3.71
N GLY A 116 22.19 -15.30 2.52
CA GLY A 116 23.30 -14.58 1.88
C GLY A 116 24.30 -15.48 1.14
N GLU A 117 24.07 -16.78 1.03
CA GLU A 117 24.84 -17.67 0.14
C GLU A 117 24.09 -17.91 -1.16
N ALA A 118 24.85 -18.04 -2.25
CA ALA A 118 24.33 -18.32 -3.58
C ALA A 118 25.27 -19.27 -4.34
N ILE A 119 24.72 -20.03 -5.27
CA ILE A 119 25.45 -20.71 -6.32
C ILE A 119 25.32 -19.86 -7.58
N VAL A 120 26.45 -19.46 -8.15
CA VAL A 120 26.52 -18.63 -9.36
C VAL A 120 27.00 -19.46 -10.53
N MET A 121 26.25 -19.41 -11.63
CA MET A 121 26.48 -20.19 -12.84
C MET A 121 26.19 -19.35 -14.09
N GLY A 122 26.72 -19.77 -15.23
CA GLY A 122 26.52 -19.12 -16.53
C GLY A 122 27.62 -18.11 -16.86
N GLU A 123 27.34 -17.19 -17.79
CA GLU A 123 28.32 -16.30 -18.42
C GLU A 123 29.10 -15.41 -17.45
N ALA A 124 28.53 -15.06 -16.30
CA ALA A 124 29.21 -14.24 -15.29
C ALA A 124 30.30 -14.99 -14.50
N ALA A 125 30.38 -16.32 -14.58
CA ALA A 125 31.34 -17.13 -13.83
C ALA A 125 32.02 -18.18 -14.72
N LYS A 126 33.36 -18.23 -14.70
CA LYS A 126 34.14 -19.21 -15.49
C LYS A 126 33.87 -20.66 -15.10
N LEU A 127 33.59 -20.88 -13.82
CA LEU A 127 33.20 -22.15 -13.25
C LEU A 127 32.05 -21.91 -12.28
N PRO A 128 31.09 -22.85 -12.20
CA PRO A 128 30.07 -22.85 -11.16
C PRO A 128 30.71 -22.71 -9.77
N MET A 129 30.26 -21.75 -8.97
CA MET A 129 30.83 -21.52 -7.65
C MET A 129 29.76 -21.19 -6.61
N ARG A 130 29.95 -21.73 -5.41
CA ARG A 130 29.22 -21.30 -4.21
C ARG A 130 29.93 -20.08 -3.62
N CYS A 131 29.21 -18.99 -3.41
CA CYS A 131 29.76 -17.77 -2.84
C CYS A 131 28.83 -17.19 -1.77
N ARG A 132 29.37 -16.28 -0.94
CA ARG A 132 28.59 -15.47 -0.01
C ARG A 132 28.48 -14.05 -0.57
N ILE A 133 27.25 -13.57 -0.70
CA ILE A 133 26.93 -12.22 -1.12
C ILE A 133 27.32 -11.26 0.00
N LYS A 134 28.20 -10.30 -0.33
CA LYS A 134 28.56 -9.22 0.59
C LYS A 134 27.44 -8.20 0.61
N LEU A 135 26.79 -8.05 1.76
CA LEU A 135 25.76 -7.04 1.95
C LEU A 135 26.35 -5.62 1.91
N PRO A 136 25.61 -4.63 1.40
CA PRO A 136 26.00 -3.24 1.49
C PRO A 136 26.04 -2.76 2.95
N ARG A 137 26.63 -1.58 3.17
CA ARG A 137 26.68 -0.93 4.50
C ARG A 137 25.25 -0.72 5.02
N LYS A 138 25.07 -0.72 6.35
CA LYS A 138 23.73 -0.68 6.97
C LYS A 138 22.91 0.55 6.52
N ASP A 139 23.57 1.70 6.35
CA ASP A 139 23.00 2.96 5.85
C ASP A 139 22.59 2.93 4.37
N GLN A 140 22.98 1.88 3.63
CA GLN A 140 22.68 1.69 2.21
C GLN A 140 21.78 0.47 1.97
N ARG A 141 21.27 -0.16 3.03
CA ARG A 141 20.33 -1.28 2.91
C ARG A 141 18.92 -0.73 2.67
N PRO A 142 18.09 -1.45 1.89
CA PRO A 142 16.68 -1.11 1.76
C PRO A 142 15.97 -1.27 3.12
N ASP A 143 14.93 -0.47 3.34
CA ASP A 143 14.05 -0.54 4.50
C ASP A 143 13.10 -1.72 4.33
N SER A 144 13.62 -2.93 4.55
CA SER A 144 12.94 -4.21 4.28
C SER A 144 13.18 -5.22 5.39
N GLU A 145 13.53 -4.76 6.59
CA GLU A 145 13.62 -5.63 7.76
C GLU A 145 12.20 -6.01 8.20
N ASP A 146 11.98 -7.32 8.37
CA ASP A 146 10.72 -7.81 8.94
C ASP A 146 10.56 -7.23 10.36
N PRO A 147 9.32 -6.91 10.78
CA PRO A 147 9.08 -6.48 12.15
C PRO A 147 9.49 -7.59 13.12
N ASP A 148 10.08 -7.23 14.27
CA ASP A 148 10.31 -8.18 15.36
C ASP A 148 8.99 -8.55 16.03
N VAL A 149 8.27 -9.47 15.39
CA VAL A 149 6.95 -9.93 15.83
C VAL A 149 7.00 -10.57 17.21
N THR A 150 8.09 -11.24 17.56
CA THR A 150 8.18 -11.94 18.85
C THR A 150 8.28 -10.93 19.98
N GLU A 151 9.15 -9.92 19.86
CA GLU A 151 9.24 -8.85 20.85
C GLU A 151 7.91 -8.08 20.92
N ARG A 152 7.34 -7.70 19.77
CA ARG A 152 6.12 -6.88 19.72
C ARG A 152 4.88 -7.57 20.28
N TRP A 153 4.76 -8.89 20.14
CA TRP A 153 3.63 -9.65 20.71
C TRP A 153 3.72 -9.84 22.23
N THR A 154 4.90 -9.69 22.82
CA THR A 154 5.05 -9.74 24.29
C THR A 154 4.66 -8.45 24.99
N ALA A 155 4.58 -7.34 24.26
CA ALA A 155 4.15 -6.06 24.82
C ALA A 155 2.63 -6.05 25.09
N LEU A 156 2.23 -5.46 26.22
CA LEU A 156 0.82 -5.26 26.52
C LEU A 156 0.22 -4.27 25.50
N PRO A 157 -1.02 -4.49 25.04
CA PRO A 157 -1.72 -3.53 24.20
C PRO A 157 -1.78 -2.18 24.90
N VAL A 158 -1.29 -1.14 24.24
CA VAL A 158 -1.42 0.24 24.70
C VAL A 158 -2.77 0.76 24.18
N ASP A 159 -3.48 1.55 24.99
CA ASP A 159 -4.68 2.27 24.54
C ASP A 159 -4.26 3.39 23.58
N GLU A 160 -4.09 3.04 22.30
CA GLU A 160 -3.65 3.95 21.24
C GLU A 160 -4.81 4.31 20.31
N SER A 161 -4.91 5.59 19.98
CA SER A 161 -5.83 6.07 18.94
C SER A 161 -5.37 5.59 17.55
N TYR A 162 -6.25 4.82 16.89
CA TYR A 162 -6.05 4.35 15.51
C TYR A 162 -6.31 5.44 14.45
N GLU A 163 -6.53 6.70 14.83
CA GLU A 163 -6.81 7.79 13.88
C GLU A 163 -5.74 7.91 12.80
N ARG A 164 -4.45 7.80 13.17
CA ARG A 164 -3.34 7.85 12.21
C ARG A 164 -3.35 6.68 11.25
N VAL A 165 -3.68 5.48 11.74
CA VAL A 165 -3.80 4.28 10.91
C VAL A 165 -4.95 4.44 9.91
N VAL A 166 -6.11 4.91 10.37
CA VAL A 166 -7.28 5.15 9.51
C VAL A 166 -6.99 6.23 8.47
N ALA A 167 -6.29 7.31 8.84
CA ALA A 167 -5.88 8.34 7.89
C ALA A 167 -4.95 7.79 6.80
N SER A 168 -3.93 7.03 7.18
CA SER A 168 -3.02 6.36 6.23
C SER A 168 -3.73 5.35 5.34
N TRP A 169 -4.68 4.60 5.89
CA TRP A 169 -5.48 3.64 5.12
C TRP A 169 -6.38 4.34 4.09
N ARG A 170 -7.11 5.38 4.50
CA ARG A 170 -7.96 6.16 3.58
C ARG A 170 -7.16 6.86 2.49
N ALA A 171 -5.97 7.35 2.83
CA ALA A 171 -5.06 7.99 1.89
C ALA A 171 -4.26 7.01 1.02
N GLN A 172 -4.32 5.70 1.30
CA GLN A 172 -3.44 4.68 0.69
C GLN A 172 -1.96 5.10 0.75
N SER A 173 -1.55 5.73 1.84
CA SER A 173 -0.23 6.32 2.01
C SER A 173 0.27 6.12 3.44
N PRO A 174 1.41 5.43 3.65
CA PRO A 174 1.99 5.23 4.97
C PRO A 174 2.40 6.52 5.70
N ARG A 175 2.54 7.63 4.96
CA ARG A 175 3.01 8.93 5.47
C ARG A 175 1.89 9.94 5.70
N ALA A 176 0.63 9.52 5.63
CA ALA A 176 -0.48 10.43 5.88
C ALA A 176 -0.49 10.91 7.34
N ILE A 177 -0.84 12.18 7.53
CA ILE A 177 -0.96 12.80 8.85
C ILE A 177 -2.41 13.15 9.15
N VAL A 178 -2.77 13.10 10.43
CA VAL A 178 -4.08 13.57 10.90
C VAL A 178 -3.98 15.06 11.19
N ASN A 179 -4.64 15.88 10.38
CA ASN A 179 -4.82 17.29 10.69
C ASN A 179 -6.15 17.48 11.42
N ARG A 180 -6.10 17.78 12.72
CA ARG A 180 -7.27 18.25 13.46
C ARG A 180 -7.41 19.75 13.22
N ILE A 181 -8.39 20.13 12.40
CA ILE A 181 -8.75 21.54 12.22
C ILE A 181 -9.61 21.93 13.43
N ASN A 182 -9.10 22.84 14.26
CA ASN A 182 -9.87 23.43 15.36
C ASN A 182 -10.75 24.55 14.79
N PHE A 183 -12.05 24.29 14.66
CA PHE A 183 -13.02 25.33 14.35
C PHE A 183 -13.45 26.03 15.63
N GLN A 184 -13.24 27.34 15.73
CA GLN A 184 -13.93 28.17 16.72
C GLN A 184 -15.32 28.48 16.18
N ARG A 185 -16.35 27.93 16.83
CA ARG A 185 -17.75 28.21 16.49
C ARG A 185 -18.17 29.45 17.24
N GLN A 186 -18.73 30.43 16.53
CA GLN A 186 -19.33 31.61 17.15
C GLN A 186 -20.78 31.29 17.50
N GLU A 187 -21.20 31.71 18.69
CA GLU A 187 -22.60 31.65 19.09
C GLU A 187 -23.43 32.64 18.25
N VAL A 188 -24.66 32.26 17.92
CA VAL A 188 -25.60 33.15 17.24
C VAL A 188 -26.30 33.97 18.32
N GLU A 189 -25.99 35.27 18.44
CA GLU A 189 -26.46 36.10 19.57
C GLU A 189 -27.98 36.35 19.55
N ASP A 190 -28.58 36.46 18.37
CA ASP A 190 -30.02 36.74 18.18
C ASP A 190 -30.64 35.71 17.23
N MET A 191 -31.03 34.55 17.77
CA MET A 191 -31.77 33.53 17.03
C MET A 191 -33.27 33.61 17.34
N ASP A 192 -34.10 33.69 16.30
CA ASP A 192 -35.56 33.62 16.44
C ASP A 192 -35.97 32.20 16.87
N ARG A 193 -36.63 32.09 18.03
CA ARG A 193 -37.11 30.81 18.58
C ARG A 193 -38.63 30.69 18.50
N GLU A 194 -39.11 29.54 18.06
CA GLU A 194 -40.53 29.18 18.11
C GLU A 194 -40.85 28.42 19.40
N GLN A 195 -41.97 28.76 20.06
CA GLN A 195 -42.44 28.01 21.23
C GLN A 195 -42.94 26.63 20.82
N VAL A 196 -42.55 25.60 21.59
CA VAL A 196 -42.92 24.21 21.29
C VAL A 196 -43.68 23.57 22.45
N ALA A 197 -44.67 22.75 22.11
CA ALA A 197 -45.41 21.97 23.10
C ALA A 197 -44.55 20.80 23.62
N SER A 198 -43.73 21.05 24.64
CA SER A 198 -42.92 20.03 25.30
C SER A 198 -42.84 20.24 26.81
N SER A 199 -42.78 19.14 27.57
CA SER A 199 -42.67 19.17 29.03
C SER A 199 -41.31 19.66 29.54
N ASN A 200 -40.27 19.61 28.71
CA ASN A 200 -38.90 20.00 29.09
C ASN A 200 -38.33 21.14 28.23
N VAL A 201 -38.76 21.25 26.98
CA VAL A 201 -38.28 22.27 26.03
C VAL A 201 -39.32 23.39 25.94
N ARG A 202 -38.87 24.64 26.08
CA ARG A 202 -39.71 25.84 26.04
C ARG A 202 -39.82 26.39 24.62
N SER A 203 -38.69 26.55 23.93
CA SER A 203 -38.64 27.05 22.56
C SER A 203 -37.40 26.55 21.82
N ILE A 204 -37.49 26.49 20.49
CA ILE A 204 -36.43 26.01 19.61
C ILE A 204 -36.23 27.01 18.48
N GLY A 205 -34.99 27.36 18.18
CA GLY A 205 -34.60 28.17 17.02
C GLY A 205 -33.65 27.38 16.13
N TYR A 206 -33.61 27.71 14.83
CA TYR A 206 -32.65 27.13 13.91
C TYR A 206 -32.17 28.15 12.89
N ASP A 207 -30.86 28.28 12.76
CA ASP A 207 -30.20 29.10 11.74
C ASP A 207 -29.59 28.20 10.66
N GLU A 208 -30.19 28.20 9.47
CA GLU A 208 -29.75 27.37 8.34
C GLU A 208 -28.34 27.72 7.83
N PRO A 209 -27.97 29.01 7.65
CA PRO A 209 -26.63 29.39 7.20
C PRO A 209 -25.51 28.86 8.10
N SER A 210 -25.66 28.92 9.42
CA SER A 210 -24.66 28.42 10.37
C SER A 210 -24.87 26.96 10.80
N GLN A 211 -25.98 26.33 10.39
CA GLN A 211 -26.38 24.98 10.84
C GLN A 211 -26.41 24.88 12.37
N THR A 212 -26.97 25.91 13.01
CA THR A 212 -27.03 26.03 14.48
C THR A 212 -28.46 25.85 14.95
N LEU A 213 -28.65 24.86 15.83
CA LEU A 213 -29.89 24.60 16.53
C LEU A 213 -29.80 25.19 17.93
N GLU A 214 -30.70 26.09 18.29
CA GLU A 214 -30.82 26.62 19.64
C GLU A 214 -32.00 26.02 20.38
N VAL A 215 -31.79 25.63 21.63
CA VAL A 215 -32.82 25.01 22.48
C VAL A 215 -32.86 25.70 23.83
N GLU A 216 -34.00 26.31 24.13
CA GLU A 216 -34.32 26.86 25.45
C GLU A 216 -35.14 25.85 26.26
N PHE A 217 -34.66 25.51 27.45
CA PHE A 217 -35.37 24.63 28.38
C PHE A 217 -36.24 25.44 29.34
N HIS A 218 -37.29 24.81 29.90
CA HIS A 218 -38.13 25.45 30.94
C HIS A 218 -37.34 25.84 32.21
N SER A 219 -36.14 25.28 32.41
CA SER A 219 -35.22 25.68 33.48
C SER A 219 -34.53 27.03 33.23
N GLY A 220 -34.69 27.62 32.05
CA GLY A 220 -34.01 28.84 31.61
C GLY A 220 -32.63 28.61 31.00
N ALA A 221 -32.16 27.36 30.90
CA ALA A 221 -30.90 27.06 30.22
C ALA A 221 -31.07 27.09 28.70
N ILE A 222 -30.13 27.73 27.99
CA ILE A 222 -30.10 27.82 26.53
C ILE A 222 -28.84 27.12 26.02
N TYR A 223 -28.99 26.28 25.00
CA TYR A 223 -27.89 25.57 24.36
C TYR A 223 -27.94 25.75 22.86
N GLN A 224 -26.79 26.00 22.25
CA GLN A 224 -26.59 25.98 20.82
C GLN A 224 -25.83 24.72 20.41
N TYR A 225 -26.42 23.91 19.55
CA TYR A 225 -25.81 22.73 18.94
C TYR A 225 -25.45 23.08 17.50
N PHE A 226 -24.21 22.82 17.08
CA PHE A 226 -23.77 23.21 15.75
C PHE A 226 -23.42 22.02 14.83
N ASN A 227 -23.47 22.27 13.53
CA ASN A 227 -23.48 21.29 12.45
C ASN A 227 -24.73 20.39 12.47
N VAL A 228 -25.84 20.90 13.00
CA VAL A 228 -27.14 20.21 12.92
C VAL A 228 -27.74 20.53 11.56
N SER A 229 -28.05 19.51 10.75
CA SER A 229 -28.63 19.76 9.42
C SER A 229 -30.10 20.14 9.49
N GLN A 230 -30.59 20.83 8.46
CA GLN A 230 -32.02 21.19 8.30
C GLN A 230 -32.92 19.96 8.46
N LEU A 231 -32.50 18.81 7.90
CA LEU A 231 -33.24 17.55 8.01
C LEU A 231 -33.43 17.11 9.47
N ILE A 232 -32.40 17.24 10.31
CA ILE A 232 -32.48 16.85 11.73
C ILE A 232 -33.36 17.84 12.50
N TYR A 233 -33.30 19.13 12.15
CA TYR A 233 -34.21 20.13 12.70
C TYR A 233 -35.67 19.82 12.33
N ASP A 234 -35.96 19.53 11.06
CA ASP A 234 -37.31 19.19 10.60
C ASP A 234 -37.84 17.95 11.32
N GLN A 235 -36.99 16.93 11.50
CA GLN A 235 -37.32 15.73 12.27
C GLN A 235 -37.60 16.04 13.73
N LEU A 236 -36.78 16.90 14.37
CA LEU A 236 -37.03 17.38 15.72
C LEU A 236 -38.38 18.09 15.80
N MET A 237 -38.70 18.95 14.83
CA MET A 237 -39.97 19.69 14.77
C MET A 237 -41.19 18.82 14.45
N ALA A 238 -41.00 17.69 13.77
CA ALA A 238 -42.05 16.68 13.56
C ALA A 238 -42.16 15.66 14.72
N ALA A 239 -41.14 15.53 15.57
CA ALA A 239 -41.08 14.48 16.58
C ALA A 239 -42.23 14.57 17.62
N PRO A 240 -42.83 13.44 18.03
CA PRO A 240 -43.91 13.41 19.02
C PRO A 240 -43.45 13.83 20.43
N SER A 241 -42.15 13.76 20.71
CA SER A 241 -41.55 14.23 21.97
C SER A 241 -40.19 14.89 21.71
N LYS A 242 -40.16 16.23 21.76
CA LYS A 242 -38.95 17.04 21.53
C LYS A 242 -37.82 16.67 22.49
N GLY A 243 -38.14 16.56 23.78
CA GLY A 243 -37.17 16.20 24.81
C GLY A 243 -36.55 14.81 24.60
N ARG A 244 -37.34 13.82 24.15
CA ARG A 244 -36.84 12.47 23.85
C ARG A 244 -35.93 12.49 22.64
N PHE A 245 -36.36 13.12 21.55
CA PHE A 245 -35.55 13.23 20.32
C PHE A 245 -34.21 13.92 20.61
N LEU A 246 -34.23 15.05 21.32
CA LEU A 246 -33.03 15.78 21.69
C LEU A 246 -32.04 14.91 22.48
N ASN A 247 -32.53 14.07 23.40
CA ASN A 247 -31.68 13.22 24.22
C ASN A 247 -31.03 12.07 23.45
N TYR A 248 -31.74 11.48 22.49
CA TYR A 248 -31.24 10.34 21.73
C TYR A 248 -30.43 10.75 20.50
N GLU A 249 -30.88 11.76 19.77
CA GLU A 249 -30.33 12.11 18.46
C GLU A 249 -29.35 13.29 18.50
N ILE A 250 -29.43 14.16 19.52
CA ILE A 250 -28.71 15.45 19.49
C ILE A 250 -27.64 15.58 20.59
N LYS A 251 -27.98 15.36 21.87
CA LYS A 251 -27.11 15.71 23.02
C LYS A 251 -25.69 15.13 22.98
N ASN A 252 -25.51 13.92 22.45
CA ASN A 252 -24.21 13.25 22.39
C ASN A 252 -23.63 13.16 20.97
N ALA A 253 -24.36 13.65 19.97
CA ALA A 253 -23.98 13.54 18.57
C ALA A 253 -23.38 14.83 18.00
N TYR A 254 -23.75 15.98 18.57
CA TYR A 254 -23.32 17.29 18.07
C TYR A 254 -22.53 18.07 19.12
N PRO A 255 -21.45 18.77 18.74
CA PRO A 255 -20.81 19.72 19.63
C PRO A 255 -21.76 20.87 19.95
N TYR A 256 -21.70 21.36 21.18
CA TYR A 256 -22.61 22.37 21.69
C TYR A 256 -21.90 23.39 22.59
N SER A 257 -22.53 24.56 22.75
CA SER A 257 -22.18 25.57 23.76
C SER A 257 -23.43 25.93 24.55
N ARG A 258 -23.22 26.42 25.78
CA ARG A 258 -24.29 26.99 26.60
C ARG A 258 -24.24 28.50 26.44
N VAL A 259 -25.37 29.08 26.02
CA VAL A 259 -25.52 30.53 25.89
C VAL A 259 -25.97 31.07 27.25
N GLY A 260 -25.15 31.91 27.88
CA GLY A 260 -25.42 32.50 29.19
C GLY A 260 -24.80 31.78 30.39
#